data_AF-A0A1F1ICR0-F1
#
_entry.id   AF-A0A1F1ICR0-F1
#
_cell.length_a   1.000
_cell.length_b   1.000
_cell.length_c   1.000
_cell.angle_alpha   90.00
_cell.angle_beta   90.00
_cell.angle_gamma   90.00
#
_symmetry.space_group_name_H-M   'P 1'
#
loop_
_entity.id
_entity.type
_entity.pdbx_description
1 polymer ?
#
loop_
_entity_poly.entity_id
_entity_poly.type
_entity_poly.pdbx_seq_one_letter_code
_entity_poly.pdbx_strand_id
1 'polypeptide(L)'
;MSKKPQTVTGVATTGAVSRVELTWTPLPWEPLIDHYRVYALPTTGRHARPDETYLVGKTVYPRFVHHGLDPAGEAFRYVIVAVSDAGRRGRPSSAVVGESQASVTATGRELARIGEFDGKSLELRFSPAEYGQIPKAYPTAVIDYVQGVDTPEEAWPYLLPGPGDAWAGRKTYRTRWTVPLDAAPQRDVDLALWFVDTTRLGGRLDVAVNGQDVRSVELAKGATRGSREGDATLPGSTLVRSRHEFALPAGALTGGENVVELTLAEGGWVAWDALGLYERRS
;
A
#
# COMPACT_ATOMS: atom_id res chain seq x y z
N MET A 1 -30.89 -32.45 -6.42
CA MET A 1 -30.62 -31.42 -5.39
C MET A 1 -29.18 -30.96 -5.54
N SER A 2 -28.91 -29.66 -5.60
CA SER A 2 -27.52 -29.14 -5.69
C SER A 2 -26.71 -29.65 -4.49
N LYS A 3 -25.53 -30.23 -4.76
CA LYS A 3 -24.65 -30.84 -3.75
C LYS A 3 -24.00 -29.73 -2.92
N LYS A 4 -23.57 -30.06 -1.68
CA LYS A 4 -22.71 -29.14 -0.92
C LYS A 4 -21.36 -29.02 -1.63
N PRO A 5 -20.76 -27.82 -1.71
CA PRO A 5 -19.40 -27.65 -2.18
C PRO A 5 -18.41 -28.54 -1.41
N GLN A 6 -17.37 -28.97 -2.11
CA GLN A 6 -16.21 -29.61 -1.48
C GLN A 6 -15.51 -28.65 -0.52
N THR A 7 -14.69 -29.22 0.37
CA THR A 7 -13.86 -28.41 1.28
C THR A 7 -12.72 -27.79 0.48
N VAL A 8 -12.48 -26.50 0.66
CA VAL A 8 -11.32 -25.83 0.05
C VAL A 8 -10.02 -26.38 0.63
N THR A 9 -9.02 -26.61 -0.23
CA THR A 9 -7.71 -27.14 0.13
C THR A 9 -6.59 -26.29 -0.49
N GLY A 10 -5.34 -26.54 -0.09
CA GLY A 10 -4.18 -25.83 -0.63
C GLY A 10 -4.13 -24.34 -0.27
N VAL A 11 -4.72 -23.94 0.87
CA VAL A 11 -4.72 -22.56 1.31
C VAL A 11 -3.28 -22.14 1.67
N ALA A 12 -2.82 -21.04 1.09
CA ALA A 12 -1.53 -20.43 1.38
C ALA A 12 -1.70 -18.93 1.65
N THR A 13 -0.79 -18.38 2.45
CA THR A 13 -0.79 -16.96 2.84
C THR A 13 0.55 -16.31 2.59
N THR A 14 0.55 -15.09 2.07
CA THR A 14 1.74 -14.25 1.92
C THR A 14 1.50 -12.91 2.63
N GLY A 15 2.36 -12.58 3.59
CA GLY A 15 2.32 -11.32 4.32
C GLY A 15 2.91 -10.16 3.52
N ALA A 16 2.29 -8.99 3.66
CA ALA A 16 2.84 -7.71 3.24
C ALA A 16 2.44 -6.65 4.28
N VAL A 17 2.98 -5.43 4.17
CA VAL A 17 2.62 -4.35 5.10
C VAL A 17 1.11 -4.09 5.04
N SER A 18 0.47 -4.24 6.21
CA SER A 18 -0.98 -4.06 6.42
C SER A 18 -1.89 -4.87 5.50
N ARG A 19 -1.39 -5.99 4.96
CA ARG A 19 -2.22 -6.94 4.22
C ARG A 19 -1.70 -8.37 4.30
N VAL A 20 -2.62 -9.32 4.13
CA VAL A 20 -2.29 -10.72 3.89
C VAL A 20 -2.98 -11.16 2.60
N GLU A 21 -2.20 -11.69 1.67
CA GLU A 21 -2.69 -12.29 0.44
C GLU A 21 -2.95 -13.78 0.66
N LEU A 22 -4.09 -14.26 0.20
CA LEU A 22 -4.51 -15.65 0.28
C LEU A 22 -4.70 -16.22 -1.11
N THR A 23 -4.23 -17.45 -1.32
CA THR A 23 -4.51 -18.26 -2.51
C THR A 23 -4.92 -19.67 -2.09
N TRP A 24 -5.67 -20.37 -2.94
CA TRP A 24 -6.08 -21.76 -2.69
C TRP A 24 -6.32 -22.54 -3.98
N THR A 25 -6.45 -23.86 -3.86
CA THR A 25 -6.79 -24.71 -5.00
C THR A 25 -8.23 -24.43 -5.46
N PRO A 26 -8.45 -24.07 -6.74
CA PRO A 26 -9.80 -23.87 -7.26
C PRO A 26 -10.63 -25.14 -7.14
N LEU A 27 -11.91 -25.00 -6.73
CA LEU A 27 -12.84 -26.11 -6.74
C LEU A 27 -13.32 -26.43 -8.17
N PRO A 28 -13.75 -27.67 -8.44
CA PRO A 28 -14.34 -28.03 -9.72
C PRO A 28 -15.62 -27.23 -9.99
N TRP A 29 -16.03 -27.18 -11.26
CA TRP A 29 -17.23 -26.46 -11.70
C TRP A 29 -18.53 -26.99 -11.10
N GLU A 30 -18.59 -28.26 -10.68
CA GLU A 30 -19.78 -28.86 -10.08
C GLU A 30 -19.61 -29.17 -8.58
N PRO A 31 -20.52 -28.72 -7.69
CA PRO A 31 -21.61 -27.78 -7.99
C PRO A 31 -21.06 -26.40 -8.36
N LEU A 32 -21.86 -25.60 -9.09
CA LEU A 32 -21.47 -24.23 -9.44
C LEU A 32 -21.16 -23.44 -8.17
N ILE A 33 -19.91 -23.00 -8.04
CA ILE A 33 -19.48 -22.16 -6.93
C ILE A 33 -19.86 -20.72 -7.25
N ASP A 34 -20.75 -20.17 -6.43
CA ASP A 34 -21.17 -18.77 -6.51
C ASP A 34 -20.07 -17.86 -5.95
N HIS A 35 -19.57 -18.16 -4.75
CA HIS A 35 -18.46 -17.43 -4.15
C HIS A 35 -17.76 -18.24 -3.04
N TYR A 36 -16.59 -17.75 -2.66
CA TYR A 36 -15.86 -18.11 -1.46
C TYR A 36 -16.07 -17.02 -0.40
N ARG A 37 -16.15 -17.44 0.84
CA ARG A 37 -16.20 -16.58 2.03
C ARG A 37 -14.91 -16.76 2.81
N VAL A 38 -14.24 -15.66 3.12
CA VAL A 38 -12.96 -15.66 3.83
C VAL A 38 -13.16 -15.11 5.22
N TYR A 39 -12.73 -15.87 6.21
CA TYR A 39 -12.83 -15.52 7.63
C TYR A 39 -11.44 -15.35 8.23
N ALA A 40 -11.24 -14.29 9.00
CA ALA A 40 -10.02 -14.04 9.77
C ALA A 40 -10.31 -14.21 11.27
N LEU A 41 -9.87 -15.33 11.82
CA LEU A 41 -10.09 -15.67 13.23
C LEU A 41 -8.90 -15.19 14.08
N PRO A 42 -9.11 -14.75 15.33
CA PRO A 42 -8.02 -14.45 16.25
C PRO A 42 -7.08 -15.65 16.44
N THR A 43 -5.79 -15.39 16.56
CA THR A 43 -4.78 -16.40 16.91
C THR A 43 -4.93 -16.85 18.37
N THR A 44 -5.24 -15.91 19.27
CA THR A 44 -5.55 -16.16 20.68
C THR A 44 -7.02 -16.57 20.85
N GLY A 45 -7.32 -17.84 20.60
CA GLY A 45 -8.70 -18.35 20.73
C GLY A 45 -8.92 -19.64 19.96
N ARG A 46 -8.32 -20.75 20.43
CA ARG A 46 -8.34 -22.06 19.74
C ARG A 46 -9.74 -22.56 19.33
N HIS A 47 -10.79 -22.06 19.97
CA HIS A 47 -12.18 -22.48 19.73
C HIS A 47 -12.99 -21.52 18.85
N ALA A 48 -12.47 -20.36 18.45
CA ALA A 48 -13.20 -19.45 17.56
C ALA A 48 -13.53 -20.17 16.24
N ARG A 49 -14.80 -20.09 15.84
CA ARG A 49 -15.35 -20.71 14.63
C ARG A 49 -15.70 -19.62 13.62
N PRO A 50 -15.66 -19.91 12.30
CA PRO A 50 -16.04 -18.95 11.28
C PRO A 50 -17.53 -18.61 11.38
N ASP A 51 -17.83 -17.35 11.68
CA ASP A 51 -19.15 -16.74 11.66
C ASP A 51 -19.08 -15.33 11.04
N GLU A 52 -20.22 -14.64 10.91
CA GLU A 52 -20.29 -13.34 10.23
C GLU A 52 -19.45 -12.24 10.91
N THR A 53 -19.14 -12.36 12.21
CA THR A 53 -18.28 -11.39 12.93
C THR A 53 -16.84 -11.44 12.44
N TYR A 54 -16.38 -12.61 11.96
CA TYR A 54 -15.02 -12.79 11.45
C TYR A 54 -14.95 -12.75 9.92
N LEU A 55 -16.04 -12.44 9.23
CA LEU A 55 -16.05 -12.38 7.76
C LEU A 55 -15.30 -11.14 7.29
N VAL A 56 -14.16 -11.34 6.62
CA VAL A 56 -13.36 -10.24 6.07
C VAL A 56 -13.64 -9.98 4.58
N GLY A 57 -14.29 -10.93 3.89
CA GLY A 57 -14.75 -10.68 2.54
C GLY A 57 -15.27 -11.90 1.80
N LYS A 58 -15.67 -11.65 0.55
CA LYS A 58 -16.16 -12.64 -0.40
C LYS A 58 -15.47 -12.44 -1.74
N THR A 59 -15.28 -13.52 -2.48
CA THR A 59 -14.65 -13.49 -3.81
C THR A 59 -15.10 -14.68 -4.63
N VAL A 60 -15.20 -14.51 -5.95
CA VAL A 60 -15.46 -15.62 -6.88
C VAL A 60 -14.16 -16.29 -7.35
N TYR A 61 -13.01 -15.66 -7.06
CA TYR A 61 -11.71 -16.13 -7.48
C TYR A 61 -11.03 -16.94 -6.37
N PRO A 62 -10.12 -17.87 -6.72
CA PRO A 62 -9.34 -18.66 -5.76
C PRO A 62 -8.21 -17.85 -5.09
N ARG A 63 -8.45 -16.55 -4.88
CA ARG A 63 -7.53 -15.60 -4.26
C ARG A 63 -8.32 -14.50 -3.55
N PHE A 64 -7.76 -14.00 -2.46
CA PHE A 64 -8.31 -12.89 -1.69
C PHE A 64 -7.18 -12.09 -1.04
N VAL A 65 -7.37 -10.79 -0.83
CA VAL A 65 -6.40 -9.97 -0.09
C VAL A 65 -7.14 -9.33 1.07
N HIS A 66 -6.70 -9.64 2.30
CA HIS A 66 -7.19 -8.99 3.51
C HIS A 66 -6.38 -7.71 3.71
N HIS A 67 -6.98 -6.55 3.46
CA HIS A 67 -6.35 -5.23 3.58
C HIS A 67 -6.73 -4.52 4.88
N GLY A 68 -5.99 -3.47 5.22
CA GLY A 68 -6.33 -2.58 6.34
C GLY A 68 -5.92 -3.12 7.70
N LEU A 69 -4.96 -4.05 7.72
CA LEU A 69 -4.37 -4.56 8.95
C LEU A 69 -3.49 -3.48 9.61
N ASP A 70 -3.23 -3.62 10.90
CA ASP A 70 -2.38 -2.71 11.66
C ASP A 70 -0.96 -2.66 11.05
N PRO A 71 -0.38 -1.46 10.82
CA PRO A 71 1.02 -1.32 10.43
C PRO A 71 2.02 -2.00 11.36
N ALA A 72 1.72 -2.19 12.64
CA ALA A 72 2.59 -2.89 13.58
C ALA A 72 2.68 -4.41 13.30
N GLY A 73 1.84 -4.93 12.40
CA GLY A 73 1.75 -6.36 12.09
C GLY A 73 0.65 -7.03 12.90
N GLU A 74 -0.14 -7.86 12.22
CA GLU A 74 -1.23 -8.63 12.81
C GLU A 74 -1.20 -10.07 12.29
N ALA A 75 -1.64 -10.99 13.14
CA ALA A 75 -1.72 -12.40 12.82
C ALA A 75 -3.16 -12.90 12.95
N PHE A 76 -3.63 -13.62 11.93
CA PHE A 76 -4.94 -14.25 11.91
C PHE A 76 -4.85 -15.70 11.48
N ARG A 77 -5.80 -16.51 11.96
CA ARG A 77 -6.09 -17.84 11.40
C ARG A 77 -7.17 -17.69 10.34
N TYR A 78 -6.80 -17.92 9.09
CA TYR A 78 -7.71 -17.80 7.96
C TYR A 78 -8.41 -19.11 7.64
N VAL A 79 -9.70 -19.02 7.35
CA VAL A 79 -10.55 -20.15 6.97
C VAL A 79 -11.41 -19.76 5.78
N ILE A 80 -11.54 -20.67 4.82
CA ILE A 80 -12.29 -20.45 3.58
C ILE A 80 -13.48 -21.40 3.51
N VAL A 81 -14.65 -20.85 3.16
CA VAL A 81 -15.89 -21.62 2.95
C VAL A 81 -16.41 -21.32 1.55
N ALA A 82 -16.54 -22.36 0.73
CA ALA A 82 -17.18 -22.27 -0.57
C ALA A 82 -18.71 -22.27 -0.43
N VAL A 83 -19.39 -21.50 -1.27
CA VAL A 83 -20.85 -21.38 -1.35
C VAL A 83 -21.29 -21.69 -2.77
N SER A 84 -22.25 -22.60 -2.93
CA SER A 84 -22.82 -22.91 -4.24
C SER A 84 -23.81 -21.82 -4.70
N ASP A 85 -24.16 -21.85 -5.98
CA ASP A 85 -25.29 -21.12 -6.59
C ASP A 85 -26.62 -21.26 -5.81
N ALA A 86 -26.88 -22.46 -5.27
CA ALA A 86 -28.04 -22.75 -4.43
C ALA A 86 -27.90 -22.27 -2.97
N GLY A 87 -26.89 -21.45 -2.66
CA GLY A 87 -26.63 -20.91 -1.32
C GLY A 87 -26.10 -21.93 -0.29
N ARG A 88 -25.70 -23.14 -0.72
CA ARG A 88 -25.22 -24.18 0.20
C ARG A 88 -23.75 -23.95 0.55
N ARG A 89 -23.46 -23.89 1.85
CA ARG A 89 -22.09 -23.77 2.38
C ARG A 89 -21.41 -25.14 2.47
N GLY A 90 -20.17 -25.22 1.99
CA GLY A 90 -19.27 -26.36 2.21
C GLY A 90 -18.78 -26.43 3.66
N ARG A 91 -17.95 -27.43 3.96
CA ARG A 91 -17.21 -27.43 5.24
C ARG A 91 -16.09 -26.38 5.16
N PRO A 92 -15.72 -25.75 6.30
CA PRO A 92 -14.58 -24.84 6.34
C PRO A 92 -13.27 -25.57 6.02
N SER A 93 -12.35 -24.90 5.35
CA SER A 93 -10.97 -25.38 5.14
C SER A 93 -10.25 -25.62 6.47
N SER A 94 -9.12 -26.33 6.42
CA SER A 94 -8.13 -26.23 7.50
C SER A 94 -7.73 -24.77 7.69
N ALA A 95 -7.54 -24.37 8.95
CA ALA A 95 -7.09 -23.01 9.26
C ALA A 95 -5.59 -22.87 8.94
N VAL A 96 -5.22 -21.76 8.30
CA VAL A 96 -3.83 -21.39 8.02
C VAL A 96 -3.54 -20.06 8.70
N VAL A 97 -2.39 -19.97 9.39
CA VAL A 97 -1.95 -18.70 9.99
C VAL A 97 -1.35 -17.84 8.89
N GLY A 98 -1.82 -16.60 8.80
CA GLY A 98 -1.21 -15.56 7.98
C GLY A 98 -0.89 -14.35 8.85
N GLU A 99 0.27 -13.76 8.62
CA GLU A 99 0.77 -12.60 9.37
C GLU A 99 1.09 -11.48 8.37
N SER A 100 0.64 -10.26 8.68
CA SER A 100 1.12 -9.08 7.94
C SER A 100 2.53 -8.73 8.39
N GLN A 101 3.30 -8.14 7.47
CA GLN A 101 4.61 -7.62 7.81
C GLN A 101 4.46 -6.35 8.64
N ALA A 102 5.23 -6.25 9.72
CA ALA A 102 5.35 -5.02 10.49
C ALA A 102 6.06 -3.95 9.65
N SER A 103 5.46 -2.77 9.59
CA SER A 103 5.99 -1.60 8.93
C SER A 103 7.20 -1.04 9.69
N VAL A 104 8.16 -0.52 8.94
CA VAL A 104 9.29 0.25 9.48
C VAL A 104 8.83 1.56 10.11
N THR A 105 7.65 2.08 9.71
CA THR A 105 7.04 3.27 10.29
C THR A 105 6.52 3.04 11.72
N ALA A 106 6.19 1.79 12.06
CA ALA A 106 5.74 1.41 13.40
C ALA A 106 6.88 0.87 14.28
N THR A 107 7.90 0.25 13.68
CA THR A 107 8.94 -0.49 14.41
C THR A 107 10.32 0.16 14.35
N GLY A 108 10.55 1.06 13.38
CA GLY A 108 11.83 1.69 13.13
C GLY A 108 12.10 2.92 14.00
N ARG A 109 13.30 3.48 13.82
CA ARG A 109 13.65 4.84 14.27
C ARG A 109 13.58 5.76 13.07
N GLU A 110 12.68 6.74 13.12
CA GLU A 110 12.57 7.76 12.08
C GLU A 110 13.87 8.56 11.95
N LEU A 111 14.34 8.73 10.72
CA LEU A 111 15.40 9.67 10.35
C LEU A 111 14.81 10.95 9.76
N ALA A 112 13.81 10.80 8.90
CA ALA A 112 13.14 11.90 8.22
C ALA A 112 11.79 11.44 7.66
N ARG A 113 10.84 12.38 7.52
CA ARG A 113 9.48 12.10 7.05
C ARG A 113 8.83 13.32 6.41
N ILE A 114 8.00 13.08 5.40
CA ILE A 114 7.03 14.03 4.81
C ILE A 114 5.64 13.41 4.92
N GLY A 115 4.68 14.19 5.45
CA GLY A 115 3.31 13.73 5.69
C GLY A 115 3.17 12.84 6.93
N GLU A 116 1.98 12.29 7.13
CA GLU A 116 1.68 11.37 8.23
C GLU A 116 1.30 9.98 7.69
N PHE A 117 1.81 8.91 8.31
CA PHE A 117 1.49 7.53 7.90
C PHE A 117 0.12 7.08 8.45
N ASP A 118 -0.94 7.82 8.12
CA ASP A 118 -2.27 7.68 8.70
C ASP A 118 -3.36 7.24 7.69
N GLY A 119 -2.98 7.01 6.44
CA GLY A 119 -3.88 6.62 5.36
C GLY A 119 -4.60 7.81 4.72
N LYS A 120 -4.08 9.03 4.89
CA LYS A 120 -4.69 10.26 4.40
C LYS A 120 -3.66 11.13 3.67
N SER A 121 -4.17 12.05 2.87
CA SER A 121 -3.36 13.02 2.12
C SER A 121 -3.78 14.45 2.45
N LEU A 122 -4.60 14.65 3.48
CA LEU A 122 -5.35 15.89 3.72
C LEU A 122 -4.49 17.04 4.22
N GLU A 123 -3.34 16.72 4.80
CA GLU A 123 -2.32 17.65 5.29
C GLU A 123 -1.36 18.11 4.18
N LEU A 124 -1.42 17.50 2.99
CA LEU A 124 -0.52 17.79 1.89
C LEU A 124 -1.03 18.94 1.02
N ARG A 125 -0.11 19.67 0.40
CA ARG A 125 -0.42 20.82 -0.46
C ARG A 125 -1.44 20.47 -1.55
N PHE A 126 -2.41 21.35 -1.77
CA PHE A 126 -3.50 21.24 -2.77
C PHE A 126 -4.51 20.11 -2.54
N SER A 127 -4.39 19.37 -1.44
CA SER A 127 -5.36 18.34 -1.08
C SER A 127 -6.73 18.95 -0.75
N PRO A 128 -7.83 18.20 -0.93
CA PRO A 128 -7.93 16.92 -1.62
C PRO A 128 -8.30 17.07 -3.11
N ALA A 129 -8.50 18.29 -3.61
CA ALA A 129 -9.18 18.51 -4.89
C ALA A 129 -8.60 19.62 -5.76
N GLU A 130 -7.51 20.28 -5.36
CA GLU A 130 -6.93 21.40 -6.10
C GLU A 130 -5.77 20.96 -7.03
N TYR A 131 -5.82 19.74 -7.56
CA TYR A 131 -4.72 19.19 -8.39
C TYR A 131 -4.36 20.08 -9.58
N GLY A 132 -5.32 20.85 -10.11
CA GLY A 132 -5.09 21.80 -11.21
C GLY A 132 -4.10 22.93 -10.88
N GLN A 133 -3.72 23.12 -9.62
CA GLN A 133 -2.70 24.09 -9.22
C GLN A 133 -1.27 23.53 -9.33
N ILE A 134 -1.08 22.21 -9.28
CA ILE A 134 0.23 21.55 -9.33
C ILE A 134 1.05 21.99 -10.55
N PRO A 135 0.56 21.90 -11.81
CA PRO A 135 1.34 22.32 -12.98
C PRO A 135 1.64 23.82 -13.02
N LYS A 136 0.89 24.65 -12.29
CA LYS A 136 1.16 26.09 -12.18
C LYS A 136 2.27 26.38 -11.18
N ALA A 137 2.26 25.66 -10.05
CA ALA A 137 3.28 25.78 -9.01
C ALA A 137 4.61 25.14 -9.43
N TYR A 138 4.56 24.06 -10.21
CA TYR A 138 5.73 23.29 -10.65
C TYR A 138 5.80 23.17 -12.18
N PRO A 139 5.99 24.29 -12.91
CA PRO A 139 5.94 24.29 -14.38
C PRO A 139 7.04 23.45 -15.04
N THR A 140 8.15 23.23 -14.35
CA THR A 140 9.29 22.39 -14.77
C THR A 140 9.09 20.90 -14.47
N ALA A 141 7.97 20.51 -13.83
CA ALA A 141 7.70 19.14 -13.38
C ALA A 141 8.72 18.60 -12.35
N VAL A 142 9.36 19.50 -11.61
CA VAL A 142 10.26 19.18 -10.50
C VAL A 142 9.68 19.78 -9.22
N ILE A 143 9.53 18.96 -8.18
CA ILE A 143 9.05 19.35 -6.87
C ILE A 143 10.20 19.17 -5.88
N ASP A 144 10.63 20.26 -5.26
CA ASP A 144 11.70 20.23 -4.26
C ASP A 144 11.13 20.28 -2.85
N TYR A 145 11.73 19.51 -1.95
CA TYR A 145 11.41 19.52 -0.52
C TYR A 145 12.69 19.35 0.29
N VAL A 146 12.95 20.26 1.22
CA VAL A 146 14.09 20.23 2.14
C VAL A 146 13.60 19.89 3.54
N GLN A 147 14.02 18.72 4.04
CA GLN A 147 13.65 18.25 5.36
C GLN A 147 14.05 19.25 6.45
N GLY A 148 13.11 19.56 7.35
CA GLY A 148 13.33 20.47 8.47
C GLY A 148 13.27 21.96 8.10
N VAL A 149 13.14 22.30 6.82
CA VAL A 149 12.93 23.67 6.34
C VAL A 149 11.50 23.81 5.80
N ASP A 150 11.11 22.91 4.90
CA ASP A 150 9.80 22.92 4.28
C ASP A 150 8.75 22.19 5.13
N THR A 151 7.47 22.55 4.94
CA THR A 151 6.32 21.88 5.54
C THR A 151 5.50 21.12 4.47
N PRO A 152 4.88 19.97 4.79
CA PRO A 152 4.10 19.22 3.79
C PRO A 152 2.92 20.00 3.20
N GLU A 153 2.24 20.80 4.02
CA GLU A 153 1.10 21.66 3.62
C GLU A 153 1.51 22.72 2.57
N GLU A 154 2.76 23.20 2.65
CA GLU A 154 3.24 24.28 1.81
C GLU A 154 4.16 23.81 0.67
N ALA A 155 4.76 22.62 0.72
CA ALA A 155 5.78 22.25 -0.28
C ALA A 155 5.49 20.93 -1.00
N TRP A 156 4.65 20.06 -0.43
CA TRP A 156 4.46 18.71 -0.95
C TRP A 156 3.06 18.53 -1.55
N PRO A 157 2.89 18.57 -2.88
CA PRO A 157 1.60 18.36 -3.49
C PRO A 157 1.08 16.94 -3.23
N TYR A 158 -0.19 16.82 -2.87
CA TYR A 158 -0.82 15.53 -2.55
C TYR A 158 -0.81 14.53 -3.73
N LEU A 159 -0.68 15.00 -4.97
CA LEU A 159 -0.46 14.16 -6.15
C LEU A 159 0.93 14.38 -6.74
N LEU A 160 1.60 13.29 -7.12
CA LEU A 160 2.68 13.31 -8.10
C LEU A 160 2.11 12.96 -9.48
N PRO A 161 2.06 13.90 -10.45
CA PRO A 161 1.53 13.61 -11.79
C PRO A 161 2.45 12.71 -12.64
N GLY A 162 1.85 11.90 -13.50
CA GLY A 162 2.57 11.02 -14.44
C GLY A 162 2.43 11.45 -15.89
N PRO A 163 3.17 10.83 -16.83
CA PRO A 163 3.08 11.13 -18.25
C PRO A 163 1.68 10.86 -18.86
N GLY A 164 0.86 10.04 -18.22
CA GLY A 164 -0.54 9.81 -18.57
C GLY A 164 -1.49 10.98 -18.26
N ASP A 165 -1.04 11.97 -17.48
CA ASP A 165 -1.88 13.07 -17.01
C ASP A 165 -1.90 14.25 -17.99
N ALA A 166 -2.92 14.28 -18.85
CA ALA A 166 -3.13 15.40 -19.77
C ALA A 166 -3.28 16.75 -19.05
N TRP A 167 -3.91 16.76 -17.88
CA TRP A 167 -4.11 17.97 -17.06
C TRP A 167 -2.79 18.54 -16.51
N ALA A 168 -1.76 17.69 -16.38
CA ALA A 168 -0.42 18.08 -15.93
C ALA A 168 0.57 18.25 -17.10
N GLY A 169 0.06 18.24 -18.34
CA GLY A 169 0.87 18.43 -19.55
C GLY A 169 1.58 17.18 -20.06
N ARG A 170 1.19 15.97 -19.61
CA ARG A 170 1.82 14.69 -20.02
C ARG A 170 3.33 14.66 -19.79
N LYS A 171 3.80 15.32 -18.73
CA LYS A 171 5.22 15.35 -18.34
C LYS A 171 5.49 14.26 -17.31
N THR A 172 6.72 13.76 -17.32
CA THR A 172 7.27 12.97 -16.21
C THR A 172 7.61 13.93 -15.07
N TYR A 173 6.83 13.89 -13.98
CA TYR A 173 7.19 14.65 -12.78
C TYR A 173 8.19 13.86 -11.94
N ARG A 174 9.05 14.61 -11.25
CA ARG A 174 9.94 14.09 -10.22
C ARG A 174 9.86 14.93 -8.96
N THR A 175 10.11 14.30 -7.82
CA THR A 175 10.34 14.98 -6.55
C THR A 175 11.79 14.82 -6.14
N ARG A 176 12.37 15.83 -5.48
CA ARG A 176 13.69 15.77 -4.86
C ARG A 176 13.54 16.11 -3.39
N TRP A 177 13.73 15.10 -2.56
CA TRP A 177 13.68 15.22 -1.12
C TRP A 177 15.11 15.29 -0.56
N THR A 178 15.49 16.47 -0.08
CA THR A 178 16.79 16.71 0.54
C THR A 178 16.72 16.41 2.03
N VAL A 179 17.56 15.49 2.50
CA VAL A 179 17.60 14.99 3.88
C VAL A 179 18.98 15.23 4.47
N PRO A 180 19.15 16.18 5.40
CA PRO A 180 20.37 16.34 6.16
C PRO A 180 20.45 15.26 7.25
N LEU A 181 21.57 14.56 7.33
CA LEU A 181 21.87 13.58 8.38
C LEU A 181 23.15 13.98 9.12
N ASP A 182 23.12 13.96 10.46
CA ASP A 182 24.31 14.29 11.27
C ASP A 182 25.49 13.34 11.02
N ALA A 183 25.18 12.07 10.73
CA ALA A 183 26.16 11.03 10.43
C ALA A 183 25.58 10.01 9.44
N ALA A 184 26.47 9.35 8.70
CA ALA A 184 26.08 8.24 7.83
C ALA A 184 25.50 7.07 8.64
N PRO A 185 24.32 6.53 8.26
CA PRO A 185 23.79 5.32 8.86
C PRO A 185 24.76 4.14 8.73
N GLN A 186 24.97 3.41 9.83
CA GLN A 186 25.90 2.26 9.88
C GLN A 186 25.28 0.95 9.39
N ARG A 187 23.97 0.95 9.17
CA ARG A 187 23.16 -0.19 8.74
C ARG A 187 22.25 0.25 7.61
N ASP A 188 21.59 -0.73 7.00
CA ASP A 188 20.53 -0.48 6.03
C ASP A 188 19.45 0.43 6.64
N VAL A 189 18.97 1.34 5.80
CA VAL A 189 17.87 2.26 6.10
C VAL A 189 16.72 1.90 5.19
N ASP A 190 15.51 1.79 5.71
CA ASP A 190 14.34 1.58 4.88
C ASP A 190 13.77 2.90 4.38
N LEU A 191 13.43 2.91 3.09
CA LEU A 191 12.55 3.90 2.51
C LEU A 191 11.13 3.35 2.53
N ALA A 192 10.23 4.08 3.20
CA ALA A 192 8.80 3.83 3.20
C ALA A 192 8.09 4.80 2.27
N LEU A 193 7.31 4.28 1.32
CA LEU A 193 6.48 5.03 0.38
C LEU A 193 5.04 4.52 0.50
N TRP A 194 4.16 5.33 1.07
CA TRP A 194 2.75 5.00 1.23
C TRP A 194 1.89 5.92 0.38
N PHE A 195 0.84 5.33 -0.18
CA PHE A 195 -0.05 5.98 -1.13
C PHE A 195 -1.51 5.72 -0.75
N VAL A 196 -2.32 6.77 -0.80
CA VAL A 196 -3.76 6.67 -0.55
C VAL A 196 -4.52 6.09 -1.75
N ASP A 197 -4.08 6.40 -2.97
CA ASP A 197 -4.68 5.89 -4.21
C ASP A 197 -3.76 6.13 -5.43
N THR A 198 -4.06 5.44 -6.53
CA THR A 198 -3.45 5.68 -7.85
C THR A 198 -4.53 5.79 -8.92
N THR A 199 -4.15 6.17 -10.14
CA THR A 199 -5.06 6.07 -11.28
C THR A 199 -5.28 4.62 -11.73
N ARG A 200 -6.33 4.40 -12.53
CA ARG A 200 -6.57 3.17 -13.30
C ARG A 200 -5.49 2.86 -14.35
N LEU A 201 -4.53 3.76 -14.59
CA LEU A 201 -3.37 3.48 -15.43
C LEU A 201 -2.27 2.71 -14.67
N GLY A 202 -2.29 2.74 -13.33
CA GLY A 202 -1.13 2.32 -12.54
C GLY A 202 0.08 3.20 -12.85
N GLY A 203 1.27 2.64 -12.78
CA GLY A 203 2.50 3.32 -13.19
C GLY A 203 3.78 2.64 -12.70
N ARG A 204 4.90 3.31 -12.92
CA ARG A 204 6.21 2.93 -12.36
C ARG A 204 6.86 4.16 -11.73
N LEU A 205 7.22 4.04 -10.46
CA LEU A 205 7.94 5.07 -9.72
C LEU A 205 9.40 4.63 -9.57
N ASP A 206 10.29 5.32 -10.27
CA ASP A 206 11.73 5.09 -10.20
C ASP A 206 12.32 5.91 -9.04
N VAL A 207 13.17 5.27 -8.24
CA VAL A 207 13.75 5.81 -7.02
C VAL A 207 15.27 5.85 -7.19
N ALA A 208 15.83 7.03 -6.98
CA ALA A 208 17.26 7.25 -6.94
C ALA A 208 17.67 7.91 -5.60
N VAL A 209 18.84 7.57 -5.11
CA VAL A 209 19.42 8.17 -3.89
C VAL A 209 20.82 8.66 -4.25
N ASN A 210 21.08 9.94 -3.98
CA ASN A 210 22.37 10.59 -4.28
C ASN A 210 22.79 10.41 -5.75
N GLY A 211 21.80 10.44 -6.66
CA GLY A 211 22.01 10.27 -8.10
C GLY A 211 22.28 8.84 -8.56
N GLN A 212 22.09 7.83 -7.71
CA GLN A 212 22.19 6.42 -8.05
C GLN A 212 20.81 5.77 -8.03
N ASP A 213 20.43 5.07 -9.11
CA ASP A 213 19.18 4.32 -9.16
C ASP A 213 19.23 3.16 -8.16
N VAL A 214 18.23 3.09 -7.28
CA VAL A 214 18.16 2.05 -6.24
C VAL A 214 16.99 1.09 -6.45
N ARG A 215 15.88 1.56 -7.02
CA ARG A 215 14.69 0.73 -7.20
C ARG A 215 13.70 1.31 -8.21
N SER A 216 12.97 0.42 -8.87
CA SER A 216 11.70 0.75 -9.53
C SER A 216 10.54 0.11 -8.78
N VAL A 217 9.51 0.90 -8.50
CA VAL A 217 8.29 0.48 -7.81
C VAL A 217 7.14 0.43 -8.81
N GLU A 218 6.63 -0.77 -9.05
CA GLU A 218 5.40 -0.97 -9.83
C GLU A 218 4.19 -0.52 -9.02
N LEU A 219 3.44 0.42 -9.57
CA LEU A 219 2.22 0.96 -8.98
C LEU A 219 1.01 0.25 -9.59
N ALA A 220 0.27 -0.46 -8.74
CA ALA A 220 -0.97 -1.11 -9.14
C ALA A 220 -2.03 -0.08 -9.57
N LYS A 221 -3.03 -0.55 -10.32
CA LYS A 221 -4.20 0.26 -10.70
C LYS A 221 -5.04 0.59 -9.47
N GLY A 222 -5.34 1.86 -9.28
CA GLY A 222 -6.16 2.35 -8.18
C GLY A 222 -7.54 2.80 -8.63
N ALA A 223 -8.28 3.40 -7.71
CA ALA A 223 -9.66 3.82 -7.92
C ALA A 223 -9.79 5.15 -8.68
N THR A 224 -8.71 5.90 -8.86
CA THR A 224 -8.70 7.26 -9.45
C THR A 224 -9.49 8.29 -8.62
N ARG A 225 -9.89 7.93 -7.40
CA ARG A 225 -10.69 8.76 -6.50
C ARG A 225 -9.82 9.64 -5.61
N GLY A 226 -8.55 9.28 -5.41
CA GLY A 226 -7.54 10.06 -4.67
C GLY A 226 -7.32 11.49 -5.15
N SER A 227 -7.75 11.83 -6.38
CA SER A 227 -7.75 13.20 -6.92
C SER A 227 -8.87 14.11 -6.37
N ARG A 228 -9.78 13.55 -5.57
CA ARG A 228 -10.97 14.25 -5.02
C ARG A 228 -11.24 13.87 -3.57
N GLU A 229 -10.78 12.70 -3.14
CA GLU A 229 -10.91 12.16 -1.80
C GLU A 229 -9.50 11.97 -1.24
N GLY A 230 -9.29 12.33 0.04
CA GLY A 230 -7.97 12.24 0.68
C GLY A 230 -7.94 11.41 1.95
N ASP A 231 -9.01 10.68 2.30
CA ASP A 231 -9.07 9.85 3.51
C ASP A 231 -9.51 8.42 3.17
N ALA A 232 -8.54 7.50 3.15
CA ALA A 232 -8.78 6.10 2.88
C ALA A 232 -9.26 5.31 4.12
N THR A 233 -9.34 5.95 5.28
CA THR A 233 -9.73 5.31 6.55
C THR A 233 -11.24 5.31 6.79
N LEU A 234 -11.98 6.15 6.06
CA LEU A 234 -13.43 6.23 6.20
C LEU A 234 -14.12 4.88 5.89
N PRO A 235 -15.14 4.49 6.69
CA PRO A 235 -15.94 3.30 6.38
C PRO A 235 -16.55 3.37 4.99
N GLY A 236 -16.33 2.32 4.18
CA GLY A 236 -16.82 2.27 2.80
C GLY A 236 -16.01 3.09 1.80
N SER A 237 -14.84 3.62 2.18
CA SER A 237 -13.91 4.26 1.25
C SER A 237 -13.60 3.33 0.07
N THR A 238 -13.56 3.90 -1.13
CA THR A 238 -13.24 3.18 -2.36
C THR A 238 -11.78 3.34 -2.78
N LEU A 239 -11.00 4.10 -2.01
CA LEU A 239 -9.58 4.34 -2.25
C LEU A 239 -8.78 3.05 -2.11
N VAL A 240 -7.80 2.86 -2.99
CA VAL A 240 -6.96 1.66 -3.02
C VAL A 240 -5.57 2.01 -2.53
N ARG A 241 -5.35 1.83 -1.23
CA ARG A 241 -4.06 2.07 -0.61
C ARG A 241 -2.99 1.12 -1.15
N SER A 242 -1.78 1.65 -1.31
CA SER A 242 -0.59 0.84 -1.59
C SER A 242 0.58 1.31 -0.75
N ARG A 243 1.42 0.35 -0.33
CA ARG A 243 2.51 0.57 0.62
C ARG A 243 3.72 -0.18 0.13
N HIS A 244 4.82 0.53 0.03
CA HIS A 244 6.07 0.01 -0.50
C HIS A 244 7.18 0.39 0.47
N GLU A 245 7.80 -0.63 1.05
CA GLU A 245 8.90 -0.48 1.99
C GLU A 245 10.05 -1.36 1.54
N PHE A 246 11.25 -0.79 1.53
CA PHE A 246 12.45 -1.52 1.13
C PHE A 246 13.72 -0.92 1.67
N ALA A 247 14.70 -1.79 1.87
CA ALA A 247 16.02 -1.42 2.36
C ALA A 247 16.83 -0.69 1.28
N LEU A 248 17.39 0.44 1.67
CA LEU A 248 18.55 1.07 1.06
C LEU A 248 19.79 0.48 1.75
N PRO A 249 20.76 -0.04 1.00
CA PRO A 249 21.93 -0.65 1.58
C PRO A 249 22.75 0.37 2.38
N ALA A 250 23.45 -0.08 3.42
CA ALA A 250 24.45 0.72 4.11
C ALA A 250 25.41 1.40 3.11
N GLY A 251 25.64 2.70 3.30
CA GLY A 251 26.43 3.53 2.39
C GLY A 251 25.64 4.17 1.24
N ALA A 252 24.37 3.84 1.04
CA ALA A 252 23.50 4.59 0.12
C ALA A 252 23.28 6.05 0.61
N LEU A 253 23.24 6.23 1.93
CA LEU A 253 23.15 7.52 2.60
C LEU A 253 24.48 7.88 3.27
N THR A 254 24.85 9.16 3.22
CA THR A 254 26.07 9.73 3.81
C THR A 254 25.72 10.68 4.96
N GLY A 255 26.73 11.10 5.73
CA GLY A 255 26.57 12.25 6.61
C GLY A 255 26.53 13.53 5.78
N GLY A 256 25.74 14.50 6.22
CA GLY A 256 25.41 15.72 5.47
C GLY A 256 24.14 15.56 4.63
N GLU A 257 24.08 16.29 3.52
CA GLU A 257 22.91 16.30 2.64
C GLU A 257 22.84 15.05 1.76
N ASN A 258 21.67 14.43 1.76
CA ASN A 258 21.31 13.34 0.86
C ASN A 258 20.10 13.76 0.03
N VAL A 259 19.99 13.27 -1.21
CA VAL A 259 18.82 13.53 -2.06
C VAL A 259 18.16 12.21 -2.43
N VAL A 260 16.90 12.05 -2.04
CA VAL A 260 16.01 10.99 -2.53
C VAL A 260 15.17 11.57 -3.67
N GLU A 261 15.38 11.07 -4.89
CA GLU A 261 14.61 11.45 -6.06
C GLU A 261 13.58 10.37 -6.39
N LEU A 262 12.32 10.79 -6.59
CA LEU A 262 11.22 9.91 -6.98
C LEU A 262 10.65 10.39 -8.32
N THR A 263 10.78 9.59 -9.36
CA THR A 263 10.36 9.92 -10.72
C THR A 263 9.19 9.03 -11.15
N LEU A 264 8.02 9.61 -11.42
CA LEU A 264 6.88 8.86 -11.92
C LEU A 264 7.03 8.64 -13.43
N ALA A 265 7.81 7.62 -13.79
CA ALA A 265 8.29 7.37 -15.14
C ALA A 265 7.18 6.90 -16.09
N GLU A 266 6.17 6.19 -15.57
CA GLU A 266 5.06 5.66 -16.34
C GLU A 266 3.72 5.82 -15.62
N GLY A 267 2.64 5.77 -16.38
CA GLY A 267 1.27 5.76 -15.84
C GLY A 267 0.68 7.14 -15.57
N GLY A 268 -0.33 7.18 -14.71
CA GLY A 268 -0.98 8.41 -14.25
C GLY A 268 -0.65 8.68 -12.79
N TRP A 269 -1.14 9.79 -12.25
CA TRP A 269 -0.78 10.27 -10.92
C TRP A 269 -0.85 9.20 -9.82
N VAL A 270 -0.02 9.41 -8.81
CA VAL A 270 -0.14 8.76 -7.49
C VAL A 270 -0.47 9.78 -6.42
N ALA A 271 -1.35 9.42 -5.49
CA ALA A 271 -1.71 10.23 -4.33
C ALA A 271 -0.93 9.75 -3.11
N TRP A 272 -0.15 10.64 -2.52
CA TRP A 272 0.65 10.36 -1.34
C TRP A 272 -0.22 10.12 -0.11
N ASP A 273 0.23 9.22 0.74
CA ASP A 273 -0.10 9.21 2.17
C ASP A 273 1.08 9.92 2.87
N ALA A 274 2.22 9.22 2.95
CA ALA A 274 3.47 9.77 3.44
C ALA A 274 4.68 9.05 2.82
N LEU A 275 5.86 9.64 3.03
CA LEU A 275 7.15 9.02 2.77
C LEU A 275 8.13 9.27 3.92
N GLY A 276 9.05 8.34 4.14
CA GLY A 276 9.99 8.44 5.24
C GLY A 276 11.19 7.51 5.15
N LEU A 277 12.26 7.88 5.84
CA LEU A 277 13.48 7.09 6.03
C LEU A 277 13.54 6.59 7.47
N TYR A 278 13.75 5.28 7.64
CA TYR A 278 13.73 4.63 8.93
C TYR A 278 14.90 3.68 9.10
N GLU A 279 15.55 3.73 10.26
CA GLU A 279 16.45 2.67 10.66
C GLU A 279 15.66 1.54 11.33
N ARG A 280 15.83 0.30 10.88
CA ARG A 280 15.25 -0.86 11.57
C ARG A 280 15.79 -0.98 12.98
N ARG A 281 14.92 -1.12 13.98
CA ARG A 281 15.35 -1.53 15.31
C ARG A 281 15.62 -3.04 15.28
N SER A 282 16.74 -3.43 15.90
CA SER A 282 17.12 -4.84 16.09
C SER A 282 16.19 -5.54 17.07
#